data_AF-A0A9X2LA67-F1
#
_entry.id   AF-A0A9X2LA67-F1
#
_cell.length_a   1.000
_cell.length_b   1.000
_cell.length_c   1.000
_cell.angle_alpha   90.00
_cell.angle_beta   90.00
_cell.angle_gamma   90.00
#
_symmetry.space_group_name_H-M   'P 1'
#
loop_
_entity.id
_entity.type
_entity.pdbx_description
1 polymer ?
#
loop_
_entity_poly.entity_id
_entity_poly.type
_entity_poly.pdbx_seq_one_letter_code
_entity_poly.pdbx_strand_id
1 'polypeptide(L)'
;MLRLLVGSALAAVLLSSLSALVLGTFWGITGNVCAPPGFDWGNCYEVLPKAGWPVAFWFDRGGVSVVGQLGAEDVFDLTLFAANTAVWSAITAVAAVLISMRLERGSR
;
A
#
# COMPACT_ATOMS: atom_id res chain seq x y z
N MET A 1 -23.57 -3.15 -17.20
CA MET A 1 -22.31 -3.79 -16.79
C MET A 1 -21.08 -2.95 -17.09
N LEU A 2 -20.82 -2.50 -18.33
CA LEU A 2 -19.59 -1.75 -18.66
C LEU A 2 -19.35 -0.49 -17.78
N ARG A 3 -20.36 0.37 -17.59
CA ARG A 3 -20.24 1.57 -16.73
C ARG A 3 -19.90 1.24 -15.27
N LEU A 4 -20.40 0.11 -14.78
CA LEU A 4 -20.16 -0.36 -13.41
C LEU A 4 -18.72 -0.84 -13.25
N LEU A 5 -18.21 -1.56 -14.25
CA LEU A 5 -16.82 -2.02 -14.30
C LEU A 5 -15.85 -0.83 -14.37
N VAL A 6 -16.11 0.13 -15.26
CA VAL A 6 -15.29 1.34 -15.38
C VAL A 6 -15.29 2.15 -14.08
N GLY A 7 -16.46 2.34 -13.46
CA GLY A 7 -16.56 3.02 -12.17
C GLY A 7 -15.79 2.30 -11.05
N SER A 8 -15.89 0.97 -11.00
CA SER A 8 -15.16 0.16 -10.00
C SER A 8 -13.64 0.21 -10.18
N ALA A 9 -13.16 0.23 -11.43
CA ALA A 9 -11.75 0.32 -11.74
C ALA A 9 -11.17 1.70 -11.38
N LEU A 10 -11.87 2.78 -11.72
CA LEU A 10 -11.47 4.14 -11.34
C LEU A 10 -11.44 4.31 -9.81
N ALA A 11 -12.45 3.79 -9.12
CA ALA A 11 -12.48 3.79 -7.65
C ALA A 11 -11.32 3.00 -7.06
N ALA A 12 -10.97 1.84 -7.63
CA ALA A 12 -9.86 1.03 -7.16
C ALA A 12 -8.50 1.72 -7.30
N VAL A 13 -8.25 2.38 -8.43
CA VAL A 13 -7.01 3.16 -8.63
C VAL A 13 -6.96 4.33 -7.64
N LEU A 14 -8.06 5.06 -7.48
CA LEU A 14 -8.12 6.18 -6.54
C LEU A 14 -7.87 5.72 -5.10
N LEU A 15 -8.52 4.64 -4.66
CA LEU A 15 -8.34 4.07 -3.33
C LEU A 15 -6.93 3.53 -3.12
N SER A 16 -6.34 2.89 -4.13
CA SER A 16 -4.95 2.43 -4.09
C SER A 16 -3.99 3.61 -3.91
N SER A 17 -4.15 4.69 -4.67
CA SER A 17 -3.34 5.91 -4.52
C SER A 17 -3.54 6.58 -3.16
N LEU A 18 -4.79 6.75 -2.71
CA LEU A 18 -5.09 7.33 -1.40
C LEU A 18 -4.59 6.47 -0.25
N SER A 19 -4.47 5.15 -0.43
CA SER A 19 -3.94 4.26 0.59
C SER A 19 -2.46 4.52 0.92
N ALA A 20 -1.73 5.27 0.09
CA ALA A 20 -0.41 5.77 0.43
C ALA A 20 -0.41 6.73 1.64
N LEU A 21 -1.57 7.27 2.03
CA LEU A 21 -1.72 8.06 3.25
C LEU A 21 -1.83 7.19 4.51
N VAL A 22 -2.03 5.88 4.35
CA VAL A 22 -2.07 4.93 5.47
C VAL A 22 -0.65 4.50 5.79
N LEU A 23 -0.12 5.09 6.86
CA LEU A 23 1.22 4.79 7.37
C LEU A 23 1.22 3.53 8.22
N GLY A 24 2.29 2.76 8.08
CA GLY A 24 2.61 1.63 8.93
C GLY A 24 4.12 1.50 9.07
N THR A 25 4.55 0.38 9.64
CA THR A 25 5.97 0.11 9.82
C THR A 25 6.35 -1.29 9.35
N PHE A 26 7.64 -1.50 9.10
CA PHE A 26 8.23 -2.82 8.86
C PHE A 26 9.63 -2.88 9.47
N TRP A 27 10.13 -4.09 9.69
CA TRP A 27 11.52 -4.32 10.04
C TRP A 27 12.37 -4.28 8.77
N GLY A 28 13.22 -3.26 8.65
CA GLY A 28 14.06 -3.01 7.48
C GLY A 28 15.53 -2.83 7.85
N ILE A 29 16.42 -3.00 6.86
CA ILE A 29 17.86 -2.83 7.03
C ILE A 29 18.21 -1.35 6.86
N THR A 30 18.87 -0.75 7.85
CA THR A 30 19.29 0.67 7.83
C THR A 30 20.75 0.89 7.41
N GLY A 31 21.49 -0.19 7.16
CA GLY A 31 22.89 -0.13 6.71
C GLY A 31 23.86 0.10 7.87
N ASN A 32 24.99 0.78 7.61
CA ASN A 32 26.12 0.96 8.52
C ASN A 32 26.02 2.21 9.43
N VAL A 33 24.88 2.90 9.44
CA VAL A 33 24.72 4.25 10.03
C VAL A 33 24.31 4.23 11.52
N CYS A 34 24.33 3.05 12.13
CA CYS A 34 23.76 2.72 13.43
C CYS A 34 24.80 1.99 14.27
N ALA A 35 24.69 2.09 15.60
CA ALA A 35 25.59 1.38 16.51
C ALA A 35 25.45 -0.13 16.27
N PRO A 36 26.57 -0.87 16.11
CA PRO A 36 26.52 -2.26 15.68
C PRO A 36 25.71 -3.11 16.68
N PRO A 37 24.62 -3.76 16.26
CA PRO A 37 24.02 -4.79 17.09
C PRO A 37 24.94 -6.00 16.99
N GLY A 38 25.46 -6.46 18.13
CA GLY A 38 26.50 -7.49 18.21
C GLY A 38 26.12 -8.90 17.72
N PHE A 39 25.14 -9.06 16.82
CA PHE A 39 24.60 -10.38 16.47
C PHE A 39 24.30 -10.67 14.99
N ASP A 40 24.31 -9.71 14.05
CA ASP A 40 23.93 -10.00 12.64
C ASP A 40 24.86 -9.38 11.58
N TRP A 41 26.05 -9.96 11.40
CA TRP A 41 26.90 -9.79 10.21
C TRP A 41 27.25 -8.35 9.79
N GLY A 42 27.09 -7.36 10.69
CA GLY A 42 27.35 -5.95 10.42
C GLY A 42 26.18 -5.17 9.79
N ASN A 43 24.99 -5.77 9.65
CA ASN A 43 23.78 -5.05 9.24
C ASN A 43 22.98 -4.65 10.47
N CYS A 44 22.56 -3.38 10.55
CA CYS A 44 21.55 -2.99 11.52
C CYS A 44 20.15 -3.15 10.94
N TYR A 45 19.22 -3.50 11.82
CA TYR A 45 17.80 -3.54 11.54
C TYR A 45 17.09 -2.53 12.44
N GLU A 46 16.20 -1.75 11.87
CA GLU A 46 15.33 -0.85 12.61
C GLU A 46 13.90 -0.93 12.08
N VAL A 47 12.98 -0.36 12.85
CA VAL A 47 11.58 -0.21 12.46
C VAL A 47 11.47 1.01 11.54
N LEU A 48 11.19 0.77 10.26
CA LEU A 48 11.13 1.80 9.23
C LEU A 48 9.69 2.05 8.76
N PRO A 49 9.36 3.28 8.33
CA PRO A 49 8.02 3.59 7.88
C PRO A 49 7.74 2.98 6.50
N LYS A 50 6.48 2.63 6.28
CA LYS A 50 5.94 2.22 4.97
C LYS A 50 4.54 2.78 4.79
N ALA A 51 4.09 2.84 3.54
CA ALA A 51 2.77 3.31 3.18
C ALA A 51 2.09 2.36 2.18
N GLY A 52 0.76 2.40 2.21
CA GLY A 52 -0.11 1.57 1.37
C GLY A 52 -0.93 0.59 2.20
N TRP A 53 -2.19 0.43 1.80
CA TRP A 53 -3.12 -0.53 2.39
C TRP A 53 -4.10 -1.05 1.33
N PRO A 54 -4.46 -2.35 1.35
CA PRO A 54 -4.02 -3.40 2.29
C PRO A 54 -2.62 -3.95 2.03
N VAL A 55 -2.03 -3.65 0.87
CA VAL A 55 -0.65 -4.02 0.52
C VAL A 55 0.20 -2.77 0.52
N ALA A 56 1.24 -2.74 1.33
CA ALA A 56 2.21 -1.65 1.32
C ALA A 56 3.04 -1.70 0.03
N PHE A 57 3.25 -0.55 -0.61
CA PHE A 57 3.97 -0.43 -1.88
C PHE A 57 4.97 0.74 -1.89
N TRP A 58 5.03 1.50 -0.80
CA TRP A 58 5.98 2.59 -0.63
C TRP A 58 6.74 2.36 0.66
N PHE A 59 8.07 2.24 0.58
CA PHE A 59 8.93 1.84 1.69
C PHE A 59 10.10 2.79 1.84
N ASP A 60 10.42 3.11 3.08
CA ASP A 60 11.60 3.89 3.43
C ASP A 60 12.89 3.22 2.95
N ARG A 61 13.81 4.03 2.41
CA ARG A 61 15.11 3.56 1.93
C ARG A 61 16.18 3.74 3.01
N GLY A 62 16.43 2.66 3.75
CA GLY A 62 17.52 2.61 4.73
C GLY A 62 18.86 3.05 4.15
N GLY A 63 19.58 3.90 4.89
CA GLY A 63 20.91 4.41 4.54
C GLY A 63 20.94 5.64 3.64
N VAL A 64 19.79 6.13 3.14
CA VAL A 64 19.69 7.36 2.32
C VAL A 64 18.70 8.35 2.94
N SER A 65 17.59 7.87 3.49
CA SER A 65 16.52 8.70 4.05
C SER A 65 16.81 9.10 5.50
N VAL A 66 16.25 10.24 5.93
CA VAL A 66 16.21 10.59 7.36
C VAL A 66 15.36 9.55 8.07
N VAL A 67 15.96 8.79 8.98
CA VAL A 67 15.28 7.70 9.70
C VAL A 67 13.96 8.21 10.29
N GLY A 68 12.85 7.60 9.86
CA GLY A 68 11.52 7.83 10.43
C GLY A 68 10.55 8.70 9.61
N GLN A 69 10.88 9.08 8.37
CA GLN A 69 9.93 9.78 7.48
C GLN A 69 9.91 9.17 6.08
N LEU A 70 8.71 9.09 5.48
CA LEU A 70 8.58 8.77 4.06
C LEU A 70 8.72 10.04 3.21
N GLY A 71 9.62 10.02 2.24
CA GLY A 71 9.95 11.11 1.34
C GLY A 71 9.95 10.70 -0.14
N ALA A 72 10.38 11.62 -1.00
CA ALA A 72 10.45 11.42 -2.45
C ALA A 72 11.63 10.51 -2.86
N GLU A 73 12.60 10.36 -1.97
CA GLU A 73 13.80 9.53 -2.09
C GLU A 73 13.54 8.03 -1.89
N ASP A 74 12.35 7.69 -1.39
CA ASP A 74 11.98 6.34 -0.99
C ASP A 74 11.55 5.44 -2.14
N VAL A 75 11.47 4.15 -1.83
CA VAL A 75 11.23 3.12 -2.83
C VAL A 75 9.75 2.93 -3.06
N PHE A 76 9.30 3.29 -4.26
CA PHE A 76 8.00 2.90 -4.79
C PHE A 76 8.10 1.58 -5.56
N ASP A 77 7.41 0.54 -5.08
CA ASP A 77 7.33 -0.75 -5.74
C ASP A 77 6.06 -0.83 -6.60
N LEU A 78 6.24 -0.72 -7.93
CA LEU A 78 5.14 -0.77 -8.90
C LEU A 78 4.40 -2.12 -8.88
N THR A 79 5.09 -3.22 -8.58
CA THR A 79 4.48 -4.56 -8.52
C THR A 79 3.54 -4.66 -7.31
N LEU A 80 3.99 -4.17 -6.16
CA LEU A 80 3.16 -4.13 -4.95
C LEU A 80 2.00 -3.14 -5.10
N PHE A 81 2.20 -2.01 -5.79
CA PHE A 81 1.10 -1.10 -6.12
C PHE A 81 0.06 -1.75 -7.03
N ALA A 82 0.49 -2.51 -8.04
CA ALA A 82 -0.42 -3.27 -8.89
C ALA A 82 -1.18 -4.33 -8.10
N ALA A 83 -0.52 -5.04 -7.18
CA ALA A 83 -1.15 -5.99 -6.27
C ALA A 83 -2.20 -5.30 -5.38
N ASN A 84 -1.86 -4.14 -4.79
CA ASN A 84 -2.79 -3.35 -3.98
C ASN A 84 -4.02 -2.92 -4.79
N THR A 85 -3.81 -2.46 -6.03
CA THR A 85 -4.87 -2.06 -6.94
C THR A 85 -5.76 -3.24 -7.33
N ALA A 86 -5.20 -4.44 -7.51
CA ALA A 86 -5.95 -5.65 -7.79
C ALA A 86 -6.86 -6.03 -6.60
N VAL A 87 -6.36 -5.92 -5.37
CA VAL A 87 -7.17 -6.16 -4.17
C VAL A 87 -8.31 -5.15 -4.08
N TRP A 88 -8.03 -3.86 -4.27
CA TRP A 88 -9.07 -2.83 -4.28
C TRP A 88 -10.09 -3.03 -5.40
N SER A 89 -9.67 -3.50 -6.57
CA SER A 89 -10.56 -3.83 -7.69
C SER A 89 -11.53 -4.95 -7.34
N ALA A 90 -11.05 -5.99 -6.64
CA ALA A 90 -11.92 -7.06 -6.16
C ALA A 90 -12.94 -6.54 -5.13
N ILE A 91 -12.49 -5.72 -4.16
CA ILE A 91 -13.37 -5.13 -3.14
C ILE A 91 -14.45 -4.24 -3.77
N THR A 92 -14.08 -3.33 -4.67
CA THR A 92 -15.04 -2.42 -5.31
C THR A 92 -15.99 -3.15 -6.24
N ALA A 93 -15.54 -4.19 -6.95
CA ALA A 93 -16.40 -5.02 -7.78
C ALA A 93 -17.46 -5.76 -6.93
N VAL A 94 -17.06 -6.38 -5.82
CA VAL A 94 -17.99 -7.06 -4.89
C VAL A 94 -18.98 -6.05 -4.32
N ALA A 95 -18.52 -4.90 -3.85
CA ALA A 95 -19.39 -3.84 -3.33
C ALA A 95 -20.41 -3.36 -4.37
N ALA A 96 -19.97 -3.15 -5.62
CA ALA A 96 -20.84 -2.69 -6.71
C ALA A 96 -21.92 -3.72 -7.06
N VAL A 97 -21.59 -5.02 -7.05
CA VAL A 97 -22.56 -6.11 -7.25
C VAL A 97 -23.59 -6.13 -6.10
N LEU A 98 -23.13 -6.08 -4.85
CA LEU A 98 -24.01 -6.10 -3.68
C LEU A 98 -24.98 -4.91 -3.67
N ILE A 99 -24.50 -3.71 -4.01
CA ILE A 99 -25.33 -2.50 -4.12
C ILE A 99 -26.36 -2.68 -5.23
N SER A 100 -25.95 -3.19 -6.40
CA SER A 100 -26.85 -3.42 -7.54
C SER A 100 -27.98 -4.40 -7.17
N MET A 101 -27.66 -5.52 -6.51
CA MET A 101 -28.66 -6.49 -6.02
C MET A 101 -29.63 -5.86 -5.01
N ARG A 102 -29.15 -4.96 -4.15
CA ARG A 102 -30.00 -4.28 -3.15
C ARG A 102 -30.96 -3.29 -3.80
N LEU A 103 -30.49 -2.52 -4.79
CA LEU A 103 -31.33 -1.57 -5.53
C LEU A 103 -32.44 -2.28 -6.30
N GLU A 104 -32.15 -3.43 -6.91
CA GLU A 104 -33.16 -4.23 -7.62
C GLU A 104 -34.24 -4.80 -6.69
N ARG A 105 -33.88 -5.19 -5.46
CA ARG A 105 -34.85 -5.68 -4.47
C ARG A 105 -35.74 -4.58 -3.88
N GLY A 106 -35.23 -3.36 -3.73
CA GLY A 106 -36.01 -2.24 -3.21
C GLY A 106 -36.97 -1.60 -4.22
N SER A 107 -36.85 -1.94 -5.50
CA SER A 107 -37.70 -1.44 -6.60
C SER A 107 -38.88 -2.37 -6.93
N ARG A 108 -39.01 -3.52 -6.27
CA ARG A 108 -40.16 -4.44 -6.37
C ARG A 108 -40.96 -4.39 -5.09
#